data_AF-A0A316N9Z3-F1
#
_entry.id   AF-A0A316N9Z3-F1
#
_cell.length_a   1.000
_cell.length_b   1.000
_cell.length_c   1.000
_cell.angle_alpha   90.00
_cell.angle_beta   90.00
_cell.angle_gamma   90.00
#
_symmetry.space_group_name_H-M   'P 1'
#
loop_
_entity.id
_entity.type
_entity.pdbx_description
1 polymer ?
#
loop_
_entity_poly.entity_id
_entity_poly.type
_entity_poly.pdbx_seq_one_letter_code
_entity_poly.pdbx_strand_id
1 'polypeptide(L)'
;MATIDENPQSSVAGGALSFSDNPLISGSAITHQAGSSEVVINQPGIYQAYFHSAAVASAGTSIPASVTVRLNANGAPVGGAVASHSFSASDEEANLTFSAAFRATSVPTTIQAVTNNAGFTFDELALTVVRLGDG
;
A
#
# COMPACT_ATOMS: atom_id res chain seq x y z
N MET A 1 -3.05 -11.01 7.29
CA MET A 1 -3.77 -9.81 7.75
C MET A 1 -4.43 -9.17 6.56
N ALA A 2 -5.63 -8.64 6.69
CA ALA A 2 -6.20 -7.70 5.73
C ALA A 2 -6.40 -6.37 6.48
N THR A 3 -6.33 -5.26 5.76
CA THR A 3 -6.70 -3.89 6.19
C THR A 3 -7.62 -3.33 5.11
N ILE A 4 -8.65 -2.56 5.49
CA ILE A 4 -9.60 -1.94 4.55
C ILE A 4 -9.70 -0.46 4.95
N ASP A 5 -9.74 0.43 3.95
CA ASP A 5 -10.19 1.81 4.14
C ASP A 5 -11.26 2.16 3.08
N GLU A 6 -12.49 2.37 3.54
CA GLU A 6 -13.62 2.82 2.72
C GLU A 6 -13.71 4.35 2.64
N ASN A 7 -12.87 5.09 3.39
CA ASN A 7 -12.83 6.55 3.35
C ASN A 7 -11.79 7.04 2.33
N PRO A 8 -12.18 7.89 1.37
CA PRO A 8 -11.23 8.44 0.41
C PRO A 8 -10.13 9.26 1.10
N GLN A 9 -8.88 9.02 0.73
CA GLN A 9 -7.72 9.78 1.21
C GLN A 9 -6.93 10.40 0.05
N SER A 10 -6.48 11.64 0.23
CA SER A 10 -5.65 12.30 -0.78
C SER A 10 -4.19 11.85 -0.69
N SER A 11 -3.58 11.60 -1.84
CA SER A 11 -2.18 11.24 -1.92
C SER A 11 -1.26 12.43 -1.62
N VAL A 12 -0.11 12.11 -1.02
CA VAL A 12 1.00 13.04 -0.83
C VAL A 12 2.19 12.48 -1.60
N ALA A 13 2.94 13.35 -2.29
CA ALA A 13 4.14 12.92 -3.01
C ALA A 13 5.18 12.36 -2.02
N GLY A 14 5.53 11.09 -2.17
CA GLY A 14 6.40 10.36 -1.24
C GLY A 14 5.70 9.95 0.07
N GLY A 15 4.39 10.19 0.21
CA GLY A 15 3.61 9.85 1.40
C GLY A 15 3.11 8.40 1.40
N ALA A 16 2.93 7.85 2.59
CA ALA A 16 2.37 6.52 2.79
C ALA A 16 0.85 6.59 2.94
N LEU A 17 0.15 5.63 2.32
CA LEU A 17 -1.29 5.46 2.46
C LEU A 17 -1.60 4.83 3.82
N SER A 18 -2.61 5.37 4.49
CA SER A 18 -3.06 4.87 5.79
C SER A 18 -4.17 3.85 5.62
N PHE A 19 -4.29 2.90 6.54
CA PHE A 19 -5.36 1.92 6.53
C PHE A 19 -6.19 2.05 7.80
N SER A 20 -7.49 2.32 7.65
CA SER A 20 -8.35 2.64 8.78
C SER A 20 -8.65 1.42 9.64
N ASP A 21 -8.85 0.24 9.04
CA ASP A 21 -9.25 -0.96 9.77
C ASP A 21 -8.30 -2.16 9.71
N ASN A 22 -8.48 -3.07 10.68
CA ASN A 22 -7.86 -4.38 10.81
C ASN A 22 -8.89 -5.52 10.69
N PRO A 23 -9.49 -5.78 9.51
CA PRO A 23 -10.50 -6.81 9.30
C PRO A 23 -10.03 -8.22 9.69
N LEU A 24 -8.72 -8.52 9.66
CA LEU A 24 -8.20 -9.77 10.22
C LEU A 24 -6.71 -9.66 10.55
N ILE A 25 -6.30 -9.98 11.79
CA ILE A 25 -4.91 -10.23 12.16
C ILE A 25 -4.83 -11.68 12.66
N SER A 26 -3.90 -12.48 12.11
CA SER A 26 -3.68 -13.86 12.53
C SER A 26 -2.22 -14.04 12.96
N GLY A 27 -2.02 -14.49 14.20
CA GLY A 27 -0.71 -14.63 14.84
C GLY A 27 -0.10 -13.30 15.32
N SER A 28 1.14 -13.36 15.81
CA SER A 28 1.91 -12.21 16.32
C SER A 28 3.02 -11.75 15.37
N ALA A 29 3.21 -12.44 14.24
CA ALA A 29 4.27 -12.14 13.27
C ALA A 29 4.06 -10.81 12.54
N ILE A 30 2.80 -10.36 12.43
CA ILE A 30 2.40 -9.14 11.72
C ILE A 30 1.46 -8.36 12.64
N THR A 31 1.75 -7.09 12.87
CA THR A 31 0.92 -6.17 13.68
C THR A 31 0.63 -4.90 12.88
N HIS A 32 -0.56 -4.32 13.10
CA HIS A 32 -0.95 -3.04 12.52
C HIS A 32 -1.83 -2.29 13.52
N GLN A 33 -1.62 -0.97 13.61
CA GLN A 33 -2.47 -0.07 14.38
C GLN A 33 -3.49 0.55 13.43
N ALA A 34 -4.78 0.44 13.73
CA ALA A 34 -5.86 1.08 12.97
C ALA A 34 -5.58 2.59 12.77
N GLY A 35 -5.76 3.07 11.54
CA GLY A 35 -5.45 4.43 11.12
C GLY A 35 -3.97 4.71 10.86
N SER A 36 -3.09 3.70 10.97
CA SER A 36 -1.68 3.83 10.64
C SER A 36 -1.43 3.52 9.16
N SER A 37 -0.33 4.06 8.62
CA SER A 37 0.23 3.62 7.34
C SER A 37 1.25 2.49 7.49
N GLU A 38 1.58 2.12 8.72
CA GLU A 38 2.65 1.18 9.06
C GLU A 38 2.13 -0.19 9.43
N VAL A 39 2.56 -1.19 8.65
CA VAL A 39 2.43 -2.60 9.01
C VAL A 39 3.78 -3.10 9.50
N VAL A 40 3.82 -3.69 10.70
CA VAL A 40 5.06 -4.12 11.35
C VAL A 40 5.18 -5.64 11.30
N ILE A 41 6.30 -6.12 10.79
CA ILE A 41 6.70 -7.53 10.78
C ILE A 41 7.65 -7.79 11.94
N ASN A 42 7.26 -8.69 12.84
CA ASN A 42 7.98 -8.99 14.09
C ASN A 42 8.75 -10.31 14.05
N GLN A 43 8.63 -11.09 12.96
CA GLN A 43 9.36 -12.35 12.79
C GLN A 43 10.08 -12.41 11.44
N PRO A 44 11.34 -12.88 11.38
CA PRO A 44 11.99 -13.09 10.10
C PRO A 44 11.23 -14.11 9.25
N GLY A 45 11.37 -14.02 7.93
CA GLY A 45 10.75 -14.98 7.02
C GLY A 45 10.44 -14.39 5.64
N ILE A 46 9.74 -15.19 4.84
CA ILE A 46 9.23 -14.79 3.53
C ILE A 46 7.76 -14.43 3.68
N TYR A 47 7.39 -13.27 3.14
CA TYR A 47 6.05 -12.71 3.20
C TYR A 47 5.54 -12.45 1.78
N GLN A 48 4.24 -12.54 1.61
CA GLN A 48 3.52 -12.15 0.41
C GLN A 48 2.61 -10.98 0.73
N ALA A 49 2.77 -9.88 0.01
CA ALA A 49 1.87 -8.74 0.06
C ALA A 49 0.93 -8.75 -1.15
N TYR A 50 -0.31 -8.35 -0.92
CA TYR A 50 -1.32 -8.04 -1.93
C TYR A 50 -1.87 -6.66 -1.60
N PHE A 51 -1.87 -5.78 -2.59
CA PHE A 51 -2.41 -4.44 -2.46
C PHE A 51 -3.51 -4.23 -3.50
N HIS A 52 -4.58 -3.56 -3.07
CA HIS A 52 -5.68 -3.13 -3.90
C HIS A 52 -6.10 -1.71 -3.48
N SER A 53 -6.50 -0.91 -4.45
CA SER A 53 -7.11 0.40 -4.26
C SER A 53 -7.76 0.82 -5.58
N ALA A 54 -8.80 1.64 -5.50
CA ALA A 54 -9.19 2.50 -6.60
C ALA A 54 -8.58 3.89 -6.40
N ALA A 55 -8.34 4.58 -7.52
CA ALA A 55 -7.76 5.91 -7.53
C ALA A 55 -8.36 6.76 -8.65
N VAL A 56 -8.57 8.04 -8.34
CA VAL A 56 -9.01 9.07 -9.28
C VAL A 56 -8.05 10.25 -9.24
N ALA A 57 -7.89 10.96 -10.36
CA ALA A 57 -7.22 12.25 -10.36
C ALA A 57 -8.11 13.27 -9.63
N SER A 58 -7.59 13.93 -8.60
CA SER A 58 -8.33 14.92 -7.83
C SER A 58 -8.72 16.13 -8.69
N ALA A 59 -9.86 16.75 -8.38
CA ALA A 59 -10.31 17.96 -9.06
C ALA A 59 -9.21 19.04 -9.07
N GLY A 60 -8.91 19.60 -10.24
CA GLY A 60 -7.84 20.58 -10.43
C GLY A 60 -6.46 20.01 -10.78
N THR A 61 -6.29 18.68 -10.77
CA THR A 61 -5.06 18.04 -11.28
C THR A 61 -5.00 18.17 -12.81
N SER A 62 -3.91 18.73 -13.33
CA SER A 62 -3.66 18.83 -14.78
C SER A 62 -3.40 17.45 -15.38
N ILE A 63 -4.15 17.13 -16.44
CA ILE A 63 -4.05 15.87 -17.18
C ILE A 63 -3.25 16.07 -18.48
N PRO A 64 -2.39 15.13 -18.91
CA PRO A 64 -2.17 13.80 -18.33
C PRO A 64 -1.41 13.84 -17.01
N ALA A 65 -1.82 12.97 -16.08
CA ALA A 65 -1.15 12.81 -14.78
C ALA A 65 -0.95 11.33 -14.48
N SER A 66 0.13 10.99 -13.78
CA SER A 66 0.40 9.61 -13.39
C SER A 66 0.65 9.49 -11.89
N VAL A 67 0.20 8.36 -11.34
CA VAL A 67 0.45 7.96 -9.95
C VAL A 67 1.02 6.55 -9.93
N THR A 68 1.89 6.31 -8.96
CA THR A 68 2.49 5.01 -8.68
C THR A 68 2.40 4.76 -7.20
N VAL A 69 1.90 3.59 -6.83
CA VAL A 69 1.97 3.04 -5.47
C VAL A 69 3.06 1.98 -5.45
N ARG A 70 3.93 2.03 -4.43
CA ARG A 70 4.97 1.04 -4.22
C ARG A 70 5.01 0.59 -2.77
N LEU A 71 5.20 -0.70 -2.53
CA LEU A 71 5.52 -1.19 -1.20
C LEU A 71 6.98 -0.89 -0.86
N ASN A 72 7.19 -0.23 0.27
CA ASN A 72 8.51 -0.04 0.87
C ASN A 72 8.62 -0.90 2.13
N ALA A 73 9.82 -1.44 2.38
CA ALA A 73 10.21 -2.10 3.62
C ALA A 73 11.38 -1.33 4.25
N ASN A 74 11.22 -0.84 5.48
CA ASN A 74 12.16 0.05 6.17
C ASN A 74 12.60 1.24 5.29
N GLY A 75 11.65 1.82 4.55
CA GLY A 75 11.88 2.94 3.63
C GLY A 75 12.50 2.57 2.28
N ALA A 76 12.93 1.32 2.07
CA ALA A 76 13.50 0.85 0.81
C ALA A 76 12.45 0.17 -0.07
N PRO A 77 12.48 0.34 -1.41
CA PRO A 77 11.50 -0.25 -2.31
C PRO A 77 11.58 -1.78 -2.34
N VAL A 78 10.43 -2.44 -2.22
CA VAL A 78 10.30 -3.88 -2.44
C VAL A 78 10.18 -4.16 -3.95
N GLY A 79 11.07 -5.01 -4.48
CA GLY A 79 11.09 -5.36 -5.90
C GLY A 79 9.78 -6.03 -6.34
N GLY A 80 9.23 -5.57 -7.47
CA GLY A 80 7.97 -6.11 -8.05
C GLY A 80 6.69 -5.68 -7.34
N ALA A 81 6.77 -5.00 -6.19
CA ALA A 81 5.61 -4.52 -5.44
C ALA A 81 5.21 -3.10 -5.87
N VAL A 82 4.83 -2.94 -7.13
CA VAL A 82 4.53 -1.62 -7.73
C VAL A 82 3.29 -1.69 -8.63
N ALA A 83 2.44 -0.68 -8.54
CA ALA A 83 1.31 -0.44 -9.42
C ALA A 83 1.34 1.01 -9.89
N SER A 84 1.07 1.25 -11.17
CA SER A 84 1.09 2.59 -11.77
C SER A 84 -0.06 2.77 -12.74
N HIS A 85 -0.60 3.98 -12.81
CA HIS A 85 -1.60 4.35 -13.81
C HIS A 85 -1.35 5.76 -14.35
N SER A 86 -1.73 6.00 -15.60
CA SER A 86 -1.67 7.32 -16.23
C SER A 86 -3.07 7.73 -16.66
N PHE A 87 -3.60 8.74 -15.99
CA PHE A 87 -4.91 9.30 -16.24
C PHE A 87 -4.85 10.27 -17.43
N SER A 88 -5.81 10.14 -18.33
CA SER A 88 -5.93 10.90 -19.57
C SER A 88 -7.21 11.73 -19.64
N ALA A 89 -8.13 11.54 -18.70
CA ALA A 89 -9.32 12.35 -18.51
C ALA A 89 -9.53 12.72 -17.03
N SER A 90 -10.21 13.84 -16.80
CA SER A 90 -10.80 14.14 -15.49
C SER A 90 -11.91 13.12 -15.19
N ASP A 91 -12.05 12.73 -13.93
CA ASP A 91 -13.01 11.72 -13.44
C ASP A 91 -12.77 10.28 -13.92
N GLU A 92 -11.62 10.01 -14.57
CA GLU A 92 -11.17 8.64 -14.82
C GLU A 92 -10.82 7.97 -13.48
N GLU A 93 -11.40 6.79 -13.24
CA GLU A 93 -11.09 5.93 -12.11
C GLU A 93 -10.27 4.73 -12.58
N ALA A 94 -9.24 4.39 -11.80
CA ALA A 94 -8.34 3.29 -12.09
C ALA A 94 -8.09 2.42 -10.86
N ASN A 95 -8.07 1.11 -11.08
CA ASN A 95 -7.67 0.15 -10.06
C ASN A 95 -6.14 -0.01 -10.07
N LEU A 96 -5.50 0.21 -8.92
CA LEU A 96 -4.08 -0.04 -8.71
C LEU A 96 -3.89 -1.25 -7.82
N THR A 97 -3.30 -2.31 -8.39
CA THR A 97 -3.05 -3.56 -7.67
C THR A 97 -1.63 -4.03 -7.86
N PHE A 98 -1.01 -4.56 -6.81
CA PHE A 98 0.22 -5.34 -6.93
C PHE A 98 0.17 -6.57 -6.03
N SER A 99 0.96 -7.57 -6.37
CA SER A 99 1.25 -8.70 -5.50
C SER A 99 2.72 -9.06 -5.61
N ALA A 100 3.43 -9.08 -4.48
CA ALA A 100 4.85 -9.39 -4.47
C ALA A 100 5.26 -10.11 -3.19
N ALA A 101 6.16 -11.08 -3.35
CA ALA A 101 6.85 -11.70 -2.24
C ALA A 101 8.07 -10.87 -1.83
N PHE A 102 8.37 -10.83 -0.54
CA PHE A 102 9.54 -10.16 0.00
C PHE A 102 10.05 -10.87 1.25
N ARG A 103 11.32 -10.62 1.58
CA ARG A 103 11.99 -11.23 2.72
C ARG A 103 12.18 -10.19 3.82
N ALA A 104 11.74 -10.51 5.03
CA ALA A 104 12.09 -9.76 6.23
C ALA A 104 13.23 -10.49 6.94
N THR A 105 14.43 -9.90 6.95
CA THR A 105 15.63 -10.47 7.57
C THR A 105 15.90 -9.87 8.94
N SER A 106 15.80 -8.55 9.06
CA SER A 106 15.84 -7.79 10.31
C SER A 106 14.43 -7.59 10.85
N VAL A 107 14.20 -7.85 12.14
CA VAL A 107 12.93 -7.51 12.79
C VAL A 107 13.14 -6.54 13.95
N PRO A 108 12.25 -5.55 14.13
CA PRO A 108 11.04 -5.30 13.32
C PRO A 108 11.37 -4.80 11.90
N THR A 109 10.54 -5.18 10.92
CA THR A 109 10.51 -4.56 9.59
C THR A 109 9.19 -3.84 9.42
N THR A 110 9.23 -2.54 9.17
CA THR A 110 8.05 -1.74 8.85
C THR A 110 7.83 -1.73 7.34
N ILE A 111 6.63 -2.07 6.90
CA ILE A 111 6.22 -1.94 5.50
C ILE A 111 5.13 -0.88 5.33
N GLN A 112 5.18 -0.17 4.21
CA GLN A 112 4.27 0.94 3.89
C GLN A 112 3.96 0.93 2.39
N ALA A 113 2.72 1.24 1.99
CA ALA A 113 2.37 1.52 0.61
C ALA A 113 2.54 3.02 0.34
N VAL A 114 3.48 3.41 -0.53
CA VAL A 114 3.89 4.79 -0.74
C VAL A 114 3.52 5.27 -2.14
N THR A 115 2.90 6.44 -2.22
CA THR A 115 2.57 7.12 -3.48
C THR A 115 3.72 8.01 -3.94
N ASN A 116 4.03 8.02 -5.24
CA ASN A 116 5.10 8.88 -5.77
C ASN A 116 4.66 10.34 -6.03
N ASN A 117 3.36 10.61 -6.08
CA ASN A 117 2.83 11.90 -6.53
C ASN A 117 1.57 12.31 -5.74
N ALA A 118 1.36 13.62 -5.63
CA ALA A 118 0.14 14.20 -5.05
C ALA A 118 -0.94 14.41 -6.13
N GLY A 119 -2.13 14.84 -5.73
CA GLY A 119 -3.21 15.20 -6.66
C GLY A 119 -4.07 14.02 -7.11
N PHE A 120 -4.04 12.93 -6.35
CA PHE A 120 -4.90 11.76 -6.54
C PHE A 120 -5.67 11.49 -5.25
N THR A 121 -6.86 10.94 -5.38
CA THR A 121 -7.64 10.43 -4.25
C THR A 121 -7.70 8.91 -4.38
N PHE A 122 -7.36 8.23 -3.30
CA PHE A 122 -7.40 6.76 -3.20
C PHE A 122 -8.57 6.36 -2.31
N ASP A 123 -9.29 5.31 -2.70
CA ASP A 123 -10.30 4.62 -1.90
C ASP A 123 -10.16 3.10 -2.04
N GLU A 124 -11.05 2.36 -1.38
CA GLU A 124 -11.08 0.89 -1.37
C GLU A 124 -9.72 0.27 -1.04
N LEU A 125 -8.94 0.94 -0.17
CA LEU A 125 -7.56 0.55 0.09
C LEU A 125 -7.55 -0.74 0.87
N ALA A 126 -6.85 -1.74 0.34
CA ALA A 126 -6.59 -2.97 1.06
C ALA A 126 -5.14 -3.42 0.93
N LEU A 127 -4.49 -3.65 2.07
CA LEU A 127 -3.20 -4.32 2.14
C LEU A 127 -3.34 -5.63 2.90
N THR A 128 -3.12 -6.73 2.19
CA THR A 128 -3.10 -8.07 2.74
C THR A 128 -1.67 -8.60 2.80
N VAL A 129 -1.24 -9.07 3.98
CA VAL A 129 0.08 -9.64 4.19
C VAL A 129 -0.03 -11.04 4.78
N VAL A 130 0.65 -11.99 4.15
CA VAL A 130 0.67 -13.41 4.53
C VAL A 130 2.10 -13.85 4.73
N ARG A 131 2.38 -14.54 5.84
CA ARG A 131 3.67 -15.21 6.05
C ARG A 131 3.66 -16.54 5.29
N LEU A 132 4.62 -16.74 4.40
CA LEU A 132 4.74 -17.97 3.60
C LEU A 132 5.55 -19.04 4.32
N GLY A 133 6.49 -18.65 5.18
CA GLY A 133 7.32 -19.57 5.96
C GLY A 133 8.66 -18.97 6.36
N ASP A 134 9.49 -19.82 6.93
CA ASP A 134 10.90 -19.51 7.17
C ASP A 134 11.64 -19.58 5.83
N GLY A 135 12.56 -18.63 5.60
CA GLY A 135 13.34 -18.57 4.37
C GLY A 135 14.78 -18.95 4.60
#